data_AF-A0A8B8E5J7-F1
#
_entry.id   AF-A0A8B8E5J7-F1
#
_cell.length_a   1.000
_cell.length_b   1.000
_cell.length_c   1.000
_cell.angle_alpha   90.00
_cell.angle_beta   90.00
_cell.angle_gamma   90.00
#
_symmetry.space_group_name_H-M   'P 1'
#
loop_
_entity.id
_entity.type
_entity.pdbx_description
1 polymer ?
#
loop_
_entity_poly.entity_id
_entity_poly.type
_entity_poly.pdbx_seq_one_letter_code
_entity_poly.pdbx_strand_id
1 'polypeptide(L)'
;MFRFGLHLRCTDVIPRKVGVVRSMFIENGLMAMVTNQEGKILEIKWDKDPSEKDFKTLVQLFSKIEKEQNKVPVMLHFDSLISDWAKTYENMELAEKWLDFRLQQKLTKFEKVSLVRGYMMSFTSLDPSEFDENKVLQIFERIENDLDNLDNSTFCGIVTPLSLTRRYKDCLGLIEEHFSGPKEWSIKKNCYSYIVDGALRNNDVTYAAQIIREYKDLNPDRIDSLWVSVLKHSNKLSVDCMLDLLSLVDNLNPSSEVLMDLHTVIEKNATQWTVFKNPMFKNAVWTRKTCNYCDGNIEPVYFDEEKVEKMKNHISSLLKKWNGDRFETLLQLLEHQTDISFVIDGMNICHLFRNEKNSSELLEEFLSILPGKKLIIGRNIIFHKYQQVFGDQNNIGFPVNFSRAEWSKKASSVDDLFMMYVALHFNPHCQIISEDVMRDHAAKMEDIDLQMFCNRWYNARRLIPRKGYWKENKDFQKPKAVAKTTKGWHIEDPTSSSVLCVQRRGNHTDI
;
A
#
# COMPACT_ATOMS: atom_id res chain seq x y z
N MET A 1 -4.81 11.96 23.41
CA MET A 1 -3.36 12.16 23.13
C MET A 1 -2.85 10.97 22.33
N PHE A 2 -2.75 11.10 21.01
CA PHE A 2 -2.11 10.08 20.17
C PHE A 2 -0.59 10.29 20.27
N ARG A 3 0.17 9.20 20.52
CA ARG A 3 1.62 9.19 20.33
C ARG A 3 1.94 9.12 18.83
N PHE A 4 1.64 10.18 18.08
CA PHE A 4 2.40 10.48 16.87
C PHE A 4 3.58 11.38 17.24
N GLY A 5 4.33 10.92 18.26
CA GLY A 5 5.68 11.39 18.50
C GLY A 5 6.59 10.61 17.55
N LEU A 6 6.59 11.01 16.28
CA LEU A 6 7.87 11.04 15.57
C LEU A 6 8.69 12.09 16.32
N HIS A 7 9.25 11.68 17.46
CA HIS A 7 10.57 12.11 17.83
C HIS A 7 11.47 11.66 16.68
N LEU A 8 11.49 12.47 15.61
CA LEU A 8 12.76 12.87 15.04
C LEU A 8 13.54 13.36 16.25
N ARG A 9 14.28 12.45 16.88
CA ARG A 9 15.44 12.86 17.63
C ARG A 9 16.20 13.71 16.62
N CYS A 10 16.27 15.02 16.86
CA CYS A 10 17.16 15.97 16.20
C CYS A 10 18.62 15.63 16.54
N THR A 11 18.98 14.36 16.41
CA THR A 11 20.31 13.80 16.57
C THR A 11 20.44 12.89 15.37
N ASP A 12 21.00 13.41 14.28
CA ASP A 12 22.15 12.79 13.61
C ASP A 12 22.42 13.30 12.19
N VAL A 13 21.70 14.33 11.70
CA VAL A 13 22.15 15.05 10.51
C VAL A 13 21.92 16.57 10.67
N ILE A 14 23.03 17.32 10.64
CA ILE A 14 23.19 18.79 10.55
C ILE A 14 23.13 19.70 11.82
N PRO A 15 23.85 19.43 12.93
CA PRO A 15 24.09 20.44 13.97
C PRO A 15 24.93 21.66 13.51
N ARG A 16 25.82 21.48 12.52
CA ARG A 16 26.77 22.53 12.11
C ARG A 16 26.17 23.68 11.29
N LYS A 17 25.19 23.42 10.41
CA LYS A 17 24.71 24.46 9.46
C LYS A 17 23.63 25.37 10.06
N VAL A 18 22.76 24.84 10.92
CA VAL A 18 21.78 25.65 11.68
C VAL A 18 22.49 26.64 12.61
N GLY A 19 23.65 26.26 13.16
CA GLY A 19 24.50 27.14 13.95
C GLY A 19 25.04 28.35 13.18
N VAL A 20 25.32 28.21 11.88
CA VAL A 20 25.81 29.32 11.03
C VAL A 20 24.71 30.36 10.82
N VAL A 21 23.51 29.93 10.43
CA VAL A 21 22.35 30.83 10.29
C VAL A 21 22.09 31.54 11.61
N ARG A 22 22.05 30.79 12.71
CA ARG A 22 21.86 31.37 14.04
C ARG A 22 22.88 32.47 14.37
N SER A 23 24.17 32.23 14.16
CA SER A 23 25.21 33.25 14.41
C SER A 23 24.98 34.48 13.55
N MET A 24 24.62 34.33 12.27
CA MET A 24 24.35 35.46 11.39
C MET A 24 23.15 36.30 11.84
N PHE A 25 22.08 35.67 12.34
CA PHE A 25 20.91 36.38 12.86
C PHE A 25 21.23 37.16 14.13
N ILE A 26 22.08 36.60 15.00
CA ILE A 26 22.53 37.26 16.23
C ILE A 26 23.49 38.41 15.91
N GLU A 27 24.45 38.20 15.01
CA GLU A 27 25.38 39.24 14.53
C GLU A 27 24.65 40.40 13.85
N ASN A 28 23.51 40.14 13.23
CA ASN A 28 22.65 41.14 12.60
C ASN A 28 21.63 41.78 13.57
N GLY A 29 21.70 41.44 14.86
CA GLY A 29 20.80 41.97 15.89
C GLY A 29 19.32 41.64 15.63
N LEU A 30 19.04 40.56 14.89
CA LEU A 30 17.69 40.05 14.69
C LEU A 30 17.25 39.16 15.84
N MET A 31 18.21 38.55 16.53
CA MET A 31 17.97 37.67 17.66
C MET A 31 18.91 37.96 18.81
N ALA A 32 18.42 37.77 20.03
CA ALA A 32 19.20 37.85 21.26
C ALA A 32 19.30 36.48 21.93
N MET A 33 20.48 36.19 22.50
CA MET A 33 20.66 35.03 23.38
C MET A 33 20.33 35.44 24.82
N VAL A 34 19.38 34.74 25.44
CA VAL A 34 19.12 34.84 26.88
C VAL A 34 20.01 33.81 27.56
N THR A 35 20.94 34.25 28.41
CA THR A 35 21.83 33.38 29.19
C THR A 35 21.48 33.41 30.67
N ASN A 36 21.76 32.31 31.37
CA ASN A 36 21.72 32.30 32.84
C ASN A 36 22.92 33.06 33.42
N GLN A 37 22.96 33.20 34.74
CA GLN A 37 24.06 33.87 35.47
C GLN A 37 25.43 33.19 35.27
N GLU A 38 25.47 31.95 34.79
CA GLU A 38 26.68 31.17 34.50
C GLU A 38 27.08 31.23 33.01
N GLY A 39 26.39 32.05 32.20
CA GLY A 39 26.66 32.18 30.76
C GLY A 39 26.10 31.04 29.89
N LYS A 40 25.33 30.11 30.46
CA LYS A 40 24.68 29.03 29.72
C LYS A 40 23.45 29.58 29.01
N ILE A 41 23.33 29.32 27.71
CA ILE A 41 22.20 29.78 26.88
C ILE A 41 20.92 29.06 27.36
N LEU A 42 19.95 29.86 27.80
CA LEU A 42 18.63 29.42 28.25
C LEU A 42 17.62 29.46 27.11
N GLU A 43 17.62 30.53 26.33
CA GLU A 43 16.61 30.79 25.31
C GLU A 43 17.19 31.69 24.20
N ILE A 44 16.64 31.60 22.99
CA ILE A 44 16.93 32.52 21.91
C ILE A 44 15.61 33.19 21.53
N LYS A 45 15.57 34.52 21.54
CA LYS A 45 14.37 35.29 21.20
C LYS A 45 14.62 36.17 19.99
N TRP A 46 13.56 36.43 19.25
CA TRP A 46 13.52 37.50 18.26
C TRP A 46 13.57 38.85 18.98
N ASP A 47 14.47 39.71 18.53
CA ASP A 47 14.64 41.05 19.10
C ASP A 47 13.92 42.10 18.23
N LYS A 48 13.82 41.85 16.92
CA LYS A 48 13.08 42.69 15.98
C LYS A 48 12.59 41.89 14.77
N ASP A 49 11.55 42.41 14.12
CA ASP A 49 11.12 41.93 12.81
C ASP A 49 12.16 42.29 11.72
N PRO A 50 12.59 41.33 10.88
CA PRO A 50 13.58 41.61 9.85
C PRO A 50 13.04 42.54 8.75
N SER A 51 13.80 43.58 8.42
CA SER A 51 13.57 44.44 7.27
C SER A 51 14.28 43.92 6.01
N GLU A 52 13.94 44.47 4.84
CA GLU A 52 14.65 44.19 3.58
C GLU A 52 16.16 44.49 3.68
N LYS A 53 16.53 45.52 4.46
CA LYS A 53 17.93 45.86 4.72
C LYS A 53 18.63 44.75 5.51
N ASP A 54 17.96 44.19 6.52
CA ASP A 54 18.52 43.10 7.33
C ASP A 54 18.73 41.86 6.46
N PHE A 55 17.80 41.54 5.55
CA PHE A 55 17.98 40.44 4.60
C PHE A 55 19.15 40.67 3.64
N LYS A 56 19.34 41.88 3.11
CA LYS A 56 20.53 42.22 2.29
C LYS A 56 21.82 42.00 3.08
N THR A 57 21.85 42.40 4.35
CA THR A 57 22.99 42.16 5.24
C THR A 57 23.23 40.67 5.45
N LEU A 58 22.19 39.85 5.63
CA LEU A 58 22.33 38.39 5.74
C LEU A 58 22.93 37.77 4.48
N VAL A 59 22.51 38.18 3.29
CA VAL A 59 23.10 37.71 2.02
C VAL A 59 24.59 38.05 1.92
N GLN A 60 24.96 39.27 2.34
CA GLN A 60 26.36 39.72 2.36
C GLN A 60 27.21 38.92 3.36
N LEU A 61 26.67 38.67 4.56
CA LEU A 61 27.32 37.86 5.60
C LEU A 61 27.53 36.41 5.11
N PHE A 62 26.50 35.80 4.51
CA PHE A 62 26.64 34.44 3.94
C PHE A 62 27.74 34.38 2.89
N SER A 63 27.74 35.34 1.97
CA SER A 63 28.74 35.42 0.90
C SER A 63 30.16 35.60 1.45
N LYS A 64 30.31 36.36 2.55
CA LYS A 64 31.59 36.55 3.23
C LYS A 64 32.06 35.24 3.88
N ILE A 65 31.18 34.56 4.63
CA ILE A 65 31.48 33.30 5.32
C ILE A 65 31.90 32.21 4.33
N GLU A 66 31.18 32.03 3.22
CA GLU A 66 31.53 31.03 2.20
C GLU A 66 32.89 31.34 1.56
N LYS A 67 33.18 32.61 1.26
CA LYS A 67 34.49 33.04 0.75
C LYS A 67 35.63 32.78 1.73
N GLU A 68 35.43 33.06 3.02
CA GLU A 68 36.41 32.76 4.08
C GLU A 68 36.68 31.25 4.21
N GLN A 69 35.70 30.41 3.85
CA GLN A 69 35.84 28.96 3.78
C GLN A 69 36.39 28.43 2.44
N ASN A 70 36.86 29.31 1.56
CA ASN A 70 37.29 28.97 0.18
C ASN A 70 36.20 28.27 -0.64
N LYS A 71 34.94 28.64 -0.45
CA LYS A 71 33.80 28.14 -1.21
C LYS A 71 33.17 29.24 -2.07
N VAL A 72 32.57 28.82 -3.18
CA VAL A 72 31.74 29.70 -4.00
C VAL A 72 30.37 29.82 -3.30
N PRO A 73 29.89 31.03 -2.97
CA PRO A 73 28.59 31.19 -2.35
C PRO A 73 27.47 30.64 -3.25
N VAL A 74 26.75 29.63 -2.76
CA VAL A 74 25.59 29.06 -3.45
C VAL A 74 24.33 29.55 -2.75
N MET A 75 23.65 30.54 -3.33
CA MET A 75 22.47 31.17 -2.70
C MET A 75 21.34 30.18 -2.43
N LEU A 76 21.15 29.19 -3.30
CA LEU A 76 20.21 28.09 -3.08
C LEU A 76 20.46 27.34 -1.77
N HIS A 77 21.73 27.18 -1.38
CA HIS A 77 22.04 26.55 -0.11
C HIS A 77 21.56 27.41 1.05
N PHE A 78 21.76 28.72 0.96
CA PHE A 78 21.32 29.66 1.98
C PHE A 78 19.80 29.73 2.08
N ASP A 79 19.11 29.77 0.93
CA ASP A 79 17.65 29.75 0.84
C ASP A 79 17.05 28.51 1.55
N SER A 80 17.65 27.33 1.36
CA SER A 80 17.27 26.11 2.09
C SER A 80 17.53 26.23 3.59
N LEU A 81 18.67 26.79 3.99
CA LEU A 81 19.03 26.94 5.40
C LEU A 81 18.07 27.88 6.14
N ILE A 82 17.63 28.97 5.51
CA ILE A 82 16.63 29.87 6.10
C ILE A 82 15.28 29.16 6.25
N SER A 83 14.85 28.39 5.24
CA SER A 83 13.60 27.64 5.28
C SER A 83 13.60 26.55 6.37
N ASP A 84 14.68 25.77 6.46
CA ASP A 84 14.84 24.73 7.49
C ASP A 84 14.90 25.34 8.90
N TRP A 85 15.58 26.48 9.04
CA TRP A 85 15.67 27.20 10.31
C TRP A 85 14.29 27.73 10.71
N ALA A 86 13.56 28.39 9.82
CA ALA A 86 12.23 28.91 10.10
C ALA A 86 11.25 27.81 10.51
N LYS A 87 11.32 26.65 9.86
CA LYS A 87 10.57 25.44 10.25
C LYS A 87 10.95 24.95 11.64
N THR A 88 12.25 24.91 11.96
CA THR A 88 12.76 24.42 13.26
C THR A 88 12.29 25.28 14.43
N TYR A 89 12.09 26.57 14.21
CA TYR A 89 11.67 27.53 15.23
C TYR A 89 10.23 28.04 15.03
N GLU A 90 9.42 27.32 14.25
CA GLU A 90 7.98 27.60 14.02
C GLU A 90 7.68 29.04 13.59
N ASN A 91 8.60 29.72 12.88
CA ASN A 91 8.43 31.09 12.39
C ASN A 91 8.23 31.10 10.87
N MET A 92 7.03 30.70 10.45
CA MET A 92 6.64 30.64 9.04
C MET A 92 6.58 32.02 8.36
N GLU A 93 6.29 33.07 9.12
CA GLU A 93 6.26 34.44 8.64
C GLU A 93 7.64 34.93 8.19
N LEU A 94 8.71 34.54 8.91
CA LEU A 94 10.08 34.82 8.49
C LEU A 94 10.40 34.18 7.13
N ALA A 95 10.07 32.89 6.98
CA ALA A 95 10.33 32.18 5.73
C ALA A 95 9.57 32.81 4.56
N GLU A 96 8.38 33.36 4.83
CA GLU A 96 7.60 34.10 3.84
C GLU A 96 8.24 35.43 3.47
N LYS A 97 8.61 36.24 4.45
CA LYS A 97 9.32 37.52 4.23
C LYS A 97 10.62 37.29 3.45
N TRP A 98 11.33 36.21 3.75
CA TRP A 98 12.53 35.79 3.00
C TRP A 98 12.20 35.38 1.56
N LEU A 99 11.17 34.56 1.35
CA LEU A 99 10.69 34.15 0.03
C LEU A 99 10.35 35.38 -0.82
N ASP A 100 9.55 36.30 -0.30
CA ASP A 100 9.15 37.52 -1.01
C ASP A 100 10.35 38.40 -1.35
N PHE A 101 11.26 38.61 -0.41
CA PHE A 101 12.51 39.34 -0.64
C PHE A 101 13.36 38.73 -1.77
N ARG A 102 13.49 37.40 -1.79
CA ARG A 102 14.30 36.70 -2.80
C ARG A 102 13.64 36.70 -4.17
N LEU A 103 12.31 36.59 -4.24
CA LEU A 103 11.55 36.65 -5.49
C LEU A 103 11.57 38.02 -6.17
N GLN A 104 11.83 39.10 -5.42
CA GLN A 104 12.06 40.44 -5.99
C GLN A 104 13.43 40.57 -6.69
N GLN A 105 14.32 39.60 -6.52
CA GLN A 105 15.65 39.60 -7.13
C GLN A 105 15.65 38.88 -8.46
N LYS A 106 16.69 39.10 -9.26
CA LYS A 106 16.89 38.38 -10.51
C LYS A 106 17.29 36.93 -10.20
N LEU A 107 16.34 36.02 -10.33
CA LEU A 107 16.52 34.58 -10.18
C LEU A 107 16.45 33.89 -11.55
N THR A 108 17.23 32.82 -11.71
CA THR A 108 16.95 31.84 -12.77
C THR A 108 15.65 31.09 -12.45
N LYS A 109 15.06 30.47 -13.48
CA LYS A 109 13.89 29.61 -13.34
C LYS A 109 14.08 28.52 -12.28
N PHE A 110 15.23 27.84 -12.33
CA PHE A 110 15.56 26.77 -11.39
C PHE A 110 15.70 27.29 -9.94
N GLU A 111 16.32 28.46 -9.76
CA GLU A 111 16.46 29.06 -8.43
C GLU A 111 15.10 29.43 -7.82
N LYS A 112 14.23 30.02 -8.64
CA LYS A 112 12.87 30.39 -8.26
C LYS A 112 12.06 29.17 -7.82
N VAL A 113 12.07 28.10 -8.63
CA VAL A 113 11.34 26.85 -8.30
C VAL A 113 11.88 26.21 -7.02
N SER A 114 13.21 26.13 -6.88
CA SER A 114 13.85 25.53 -5.70
C SER A 114 13.55 26.29 -4.41
N LEU A 115 13.54 27.63 -4.48
CA LEU A 115 13.18 28.50 -3.35
C LEU A 115 11.72 28.27 -2.94
N VAL A 116 10.80 28.28 -3.90
CA VAL A 116 9.37 28.04 -3.65
C VAL A 116 9.13 26.64 -3.09
N ARG A 117 9.81 25.62 -3.63
CA ARG A 117 9.78 24.25 -3.12
C ARG A 117 10.14 24.18 -1.64
N GLY A 118 11.23 24.84 -1.25
CA GLY A 118 11.69 24.87 0.15
C GLY A 118 10.60 25.41 1.08
N TYR A 119 9.98 26.53 0.70
CA TYR A 119 8.89 27.12 1.48
C TYR A 119 7.65 26.23 1.50
N MET A 120 7.15 25.74 0.35
CA MET A 120 5.94 24.91 0.31
C MET A 120 6.10 23.60 1.10
N MET A 121 7.29 22.97 1.07
CA MET A 121 7.56 21.74 1.82
C MET A 121 7.49 21.91 3.35
N SER A 122 7.55 23.12 3.88
CA SER A 122 7.36 23.36 5.31
C SER A 122 5.92 23.09 5.77
N PHE A 123 4.94 23.20 4.87
CA PHE A 123 3.52 22.99 5.17
C PHE A 123 3.15 21.52 5.33
N THR A 124 3.97 20.60 4.81
CA THR A 124 3.63 19.16 4.75
C THR A 124 3.71 18.47 6.11
N SER A 125 4.34 19.10 7.11
CA SER A 125 4.42 18.63 8.48
C SER A 125 3.41 19.28 9.42
N LEU A 126 2.64 20.27 8.96
CA LEU A 126 1.65 20.95 9.78
C LEU A 126 0.43 20.08 9.99
N ASP A 127 -0.18 20.21 11.18
CA ASP A 127 -1.45 19.56 11.45
C ASP A 127 -2.55 20.07 10.51
N PRO A 128 -3.57 19.26 10.17
CA PRO A 128 -4.65 19.68 9.26
C PRO A 128 -5.46 20.89 9.74
N SER A 129 -5.31 21.35 11.00
CA SER A 129 -5.91 22.58 11.52
C SER A 129 -5.05 23.83 11.32
N GLU A 130 -3.75 23.66 11.12
CA GLU A 130 -2.76 24.74 10.97
C GLU A 130 -2.37 24.96 9.50
N PHE A 131 -2.77 24.05 8.62
CA PHE A 131 -2.50 24.12 7.20
C PHE A 131 -3.33 25.21 6.51
N ASP A 132 -2.66 26.26 6.01
CA ASP A 132 -3.27 27.29 5.16
C ASP A 132 -3.18 26.90 3.68
N GLU A 133 -4.27 26.34 3.16
CA GLU A 133 -4.38 25.94 1.77
C GLU A 133 -4.22 27.11 0.79
N ASN A 134 -4.87 28.24 1.06
CA ASN A 134 -4.88 29.38 0.13
C ASN A 134 -3.47 29.93 -0.02
N LYS A 135 -2.67 29.87 1.05
CA LYS A 135 -1.27 30.26 1.01
C LYS A 135 -0.45 29.38 0.08
N VAL A 136 -0.60 28.06 0.18
CA VAL A 136 0.10 27.10 -0.69
C VAL A 136 -0.27 27.33 -2.16
N LEU A 137 -1.55 27.57 -2.47
CA LEU A 137 -2.01 27.84 -3.82
C LEU A 137 -1.47 29.15 -4.40
N GLN A 138 -1.54 30.25 -3.64
CA GLN A 138 -0.98 31.55 -4.06
C GLN A 138 0.51 31.49 -4.36
N ILE A 139 1.24 30.64 -3.65
CA ILE A 139 2.68 30.48 -3.84
C ILE A 139 2.97 29.57 -5.03
N PHE A 140 2.18 28.53 -5.23
CA PHE A 140 2.27 27.66 -6.40
C PHE A 140 2.01 28.42 -7.71
N GLU A 141 1.02 29.32 -7.74
CA GLU A 141 0.73 30.18 -8.89
C GLU A 141 1.96 30.97 -9.37
N ARG A 142 2.90 31.28 -8.46
CA ARG A 142 4.15 31.98 -8.79
C ARG A 142 5.06 31.15 -9.69
N ILE A 143 4.95 29.82 -9.70
CA ILE A 143 5.84 28.88 -10.43
C ILE A 143 5.09 27.90 -11.35
N GLU A 144 3.77 28.04 -11.49
CA GLU A 144 2.95 27.07 -12.25
C GLU A 144 3.43 26.92 -13.71
N ASN A 145 3.84 28.01 -14.34
CA ASN A 145 4.39 28.01 -15.70
C ASN A 145 5.86 27.59 -15.78
N ASP A 146 6.50 27.26 -14.64
CA ASP A 146 7.92 26.97 -14.53
C ASP A 146 8.24 25.49 -14.24
N LEU A 147 7.27 24.58 -14.44
CA LEU A 147 7.38 23.17 -14.03
C LEU A 147 8.04 22.23 -15.05
N ASP A 148 8.31 22.67 -16.28
CA ASP A 148 8.99 21.86 -17.28
C ASP A 148 10.48 21.66 -16.97
N ASN A 149 10.99 20.48 -17.35
CA ASN A 149 12.41 20.09 -17.23
C ASN A 149 12.96 20.08 -15.80
N LEU A 150 12.10 19.96 -14.79
CA LEU A 150 12.52 19.76 -13.40
C LEU A 150 13.06 18.35 -13.19
N ASP A 151 14.01 18.20 -12.26
CA ASP A 151 14.36 16.87 -11.78
C ASP A 151 13.26 16.31 -10.87
N ASN A 152 13.19 14.98 -10.79
CA ASN A 152 12.15 14.26 -10.06
C ASN A 152 12.04 14.68 -8.57
N SER A 153 13.14 15.03 -7.90
CA SER A 153 13.13 15.43 -6.48
C SER A 153 12.57 16.83 -6.30
N THR A 154 12.90 17.73 -7.23
CA THR A 154 12.35 19.08 -7.26
C THR A 154 10.86 19.04 -7.54
N PHE A 155 10.46 18.32 -8.59
CA PHE A 155 9.07 18.16 -8.98
C PHE A 155 8.20 17.58 -7.86
N CYS A 156 8.61 16.46 -7.26
CA CYS A 156 7.87 15.86 -6.15
C CYS A 156 7.76 16.78 -4.93
N GLY A 157 8.77 17.63 -4.67
CA GLY A 157 8.70 18.61 -3.59
C GLY A 157 7.71 19.75 -3.83
N ILE A 158 7.31 19.99 -5.08
CA ILE A 158 6.23 20.93 -5.43
C ILE A 158 4.87 20.22 -5.34
N VAL A 159 4.75 19.04 -5.95
CA VAL A 159 3.48 18.32 -6.01
C VAL A 159 3.03 17.83 -4.64
N THR A 160 3.94 17.48 -3.75
CA THR A 160 3.65 17.01 -2.39
C THR A 160 2.76 18.00 -1.60
N PRO A 161 3.20 19.25 -1.34
CA PRO A 161 2.37 20.24 -0.66
C PRO A 161 1.13 20.65 -1.46
N LEU A 162 1.21 20.70 -2.80
CA LEU A 162 0.04 20.98 -3.65
C LEU A 162 -1.05 19.90 -3.50
N SER A 163 -0.66 18.64 -3.32
CA SER A 163 -1.57 17.51 -3.13
C SER A 163 -2.41 17.61 -1.87
N LEU A 164 -2.01 18.44 -0.90
CA LEU A 164 -2.77 18.69 0.33
C LEU A 164 -3.87 19.76 0.18
N THR A 165 -3.98 20.38 -1.00
CA THR A 165 -4.94 21.45 -1.31
C THR A 165 -6.16 20.92 -2.08
N ARG A 166 -7.14 21.77 -2.40
CA ARG A 166 -8.25 21.45 -3.31
C ARG A 166 -7.82 20.98 -4.71
N ARG A 167 -6.55 21.19 -5.09
CA ARG A 167 -5.98 20.70 -6.36
C ARG A 167 -5.44 19.27 -6.31
N TYR A 168 -5.73 18.51 -5.25
CA TYR A 168 -5.27 17.11 -5.10
C TYR A 168 -5.58 16.21 -6.30
N LYS A 169 -6.67 16.47 -7.04
CA LYS A 169 -7.02 15.73 -8.27
C LYS A 169 -6.09 16.04 -9.44
N ASP A 170 -5.73 17.32 -9.61
CA ASP A 170 -4.84 17.77 -10.67
C ASP A 170 -3.42 17.19 -10.50
N CYS A 171 -3.00 16.97 -9.26
CA CYS A 171 -1.68 16.42 -8.94
C CYS A 171 -1.42 15.05 -9.59
N LEU A 172 -2.45 14.21 -9.77
CA LEU A 172 -2.27 12.93 -10.42
C LEU A 172 -1.88 13.13 -11.89
N GLY A 173 -2.58 14.01 -12.61
CA GLY A 173 -2.26 14.36 -13.99
C GLY A 173 -0.86 14.94 -14.14
N LEU A 174 -0.45 15.83 -13.22
CA LEU A 174 0.91 16.38 -13.19
C LEU A 174 1.97 15.28 -13.03
N ILE A 175 1.73 14.32 -12.13
CA ILE A 175 2.65 13.18 -11.91
C ILE A 175 2.71 12.29 -13.16
N GLU A 176 1.57 12.01 -13.79
CA GLU A 176 1.53 11.18 -14.99
C GLU A 176 2.25 11.82 -16.17
N GLU A 177 2.06 13.13 -16.37
CA GLU A 177 2.74 13.91 -17.41
C GLU A 177 4.25 13.97 -17.19
N HIS A 178 4.68 14.22 -15.95
CA HIS A 178 6.10 14.38 -15.63
C HIS A 178 6.88 13.07 -15.75
N PHE A 179 6.24 11.94 -15.44
CA PHE A 179 6.92 10.66 -15.31
C PHE A 179 6.41 9.63 -16.32
N SER A 180 7.05 9.60 -17.48
CA SER A 180 6.70 8.71 -18.61
C SER A 180 7.33 7.31 -18.57
N GLY A 181 8.12 6.94 -17.54
CA GLY A 181 8.88 5.68 -17.53
C GLY A 181 8.78 4.80 -16.26
N PRO A 182 8.97 3.46 -16.38
CA PRO A 182 8.89 2.53 -15.24
C PRO A 182 10.04 2.63 -14.24
N LYS A 183 11.17 3.29 -14.58
CA LYS A 183 12.31 3.48 -13.65
C LYS A 183 12.06 4.58 -12.61
N GLU A 184 11.09 5.44 -12.84
CA GLU A 184 10.80 6.61 -11.99
C GLU A 184 9.73 6.33 -10.93
N TRP A 185 9.19 5.10 -10.94
CA TRP A 185 8.19 4.62 -10.00
C TRP A 185 8.59 4.79 -8.54
N SER A 186 9.87 4.69 -8.18
CA SER A 186 10.31 4.88 -6.79
C SER A 186 10.02 6.28 -6.24
N ILE A 187 9.98 7.30 -7.11
CA ILE A 187 9.83 8.70 -6.74
C ILE A 187 8.35 9.14 -6.81
N LYS A 188 7.59 8.61 -7.79
CA LYS A 188 6.10 8.68 -7.80
C LYS A 188 5.49 8.30 -6.44
N LYS A 189 6.08 7.30 -5.78
CA LYS A 189 5.57 6.69 -4.54
C LYS A 189 5.26 7.68 -3.43
N ASN A 190 6.14 8.67 -3.25
CA ASN A 190 6.01 9.61 -2.14
C ASN A 190 4.85 10.58 -2.34
N CYS A 191 4.39 10.82 -3.57
CA CYS A 191 3.34 11.81 -3.82
C CYS A 191 1.92 11.25 -3.59
N TYR A 192 1.71 9.95 -3.82
CA TYR A 192 0.39 9.32 -3.70
C TYR A 192 -0.15 9.37 -2.28
N SER A 193 0.70 9.22 -1.25
CA SER A 193 0.27 9.37 0.15
C SER A 193 -0.28 10.76 0.45
N TYR A 194 0.29 11.80 -0.16
CA TYR A 194 -0.22 13.17 -0.01
C TYR A 194 -1.48 13.43 -0.82
N ILE A 195 -1.67 12.77 -1.96
CA ILE A 195 -2.94 12.84 -2.71
C ILE A 195 -4.07 12.19 -1.88
N VAL A 196 -3.80 11.04 -1.27
CA VAL A 196 -4.75 10.40 -0.34
C VAL A 196 -5.05 11.32 0.85
N ASP A 197 -4.01 11.92 1.46
CA ASP A 197 -4.17 12.91 2.54
C ASP A 197 -5.06 14.08 2.10
N GLY A 198 -4.79 14.68 0.92
CA GLY A 198 -5.59 15.76 0.35
C GLY A 198 -7.05 15.37 0.07
N ALA A 199 -7.27 14.17 -0.49
CA ALA A 199 -8.62 13.66 -0.73
C ALA A 199 -9.41 13.53 0.58
N LEU A 200 -8.78 12.98 1.63
CA LEU A 200 -9.41 12.83 2.94
C LEU A 200 -9.67 14.18 3.63
N ARG A 201 -8.76 15.16 3.49
CA ARG A 201 -8.99 16.55 3.96
C ARG A 201 -10.24 17.18 3.34
N ASN A 202 -10.51 16.83 2.09
CA ASN A 202 -11.66 17.30 1.33
C ASN A 202 -12.89 16.38 1.44
N ASN A 203 -12.89 15.41 2.37
CA ASN A 203 -13.95 14.41 2.54
C ASN A 203 -14.25 13.57 1.28
N ASP A 204 -13.30 13.45 0.36
CA ASP A 204 -13.43 12.66 -0.87
C ASP A 204 -12.91 11.23 -0.67
N VAL A 205 -13.66 10.48 0.12
CA VAL A 205 -13.35 9.08 0.51
C VAL A 205 -13.29 8.15 -0.71
N THR A 206 -14.14 8.41 -1.70
CA THR A 206 -14.21 7.59 -2.92
C THR A 206 -12.96 7.75 -3.75
N TYR A 207 -12.48 8.99 -3.93
CA TYR A 207 -11.22 9.25 -4.62
C TYR A 207 -10.02 8.73 -3.84
N ALA A 208 -9.99 8.91 -2.50
CA ALA A 208 -8.96 8.32 -1.67
C ALA A 208 -8.88 6.79 -1.87
N ALA A 209 -10.02 6.09 -1.84
CA ALA A 209 -10.07 4.65 -2.08
C ALA A 209 -9.62 4.27 -3.51
N GLN A 210 -9.94 5.07 -4.52
CA GLN A 210 -9.44 4.88 -5.88
C GLN A 210 -7.90 4.96 -5.93
N ILE A 211 -7.31 6.03 -5.39
CA ILE A 211 -5.85 6.23 -5.41
C ILE A 211 -5.12 5.14 -4.61
N ILE A 212 -5.67 4.71 -3.46
CA ILE A 212 -5.07 3.62 -2.68
C ILE A 212 -5.12 2.30 -3.47
N ARG A 213 -6.21 2.02 -4.21
CA ARG A 213 -6.30 0.86 -5.10
C ARG A 213 -5.22 0.93 -6.18
N GLU A 214 -5.15 2.04 -6.92
CA GLU A 214 -4.15 2.24 -7.98
C GLU A 214 -2.71 2.13 -7.44
N TYR A 215 -2.43 2.69 -6.25
CA TYR A 215 -1.11 2.63 -5.62
C TYR A 215 -0.70 1.21 -5.21
N LYS A 216 -1.64 0.42 -4.70
CA LYS A 216 -1.39 -0.95 -4.23
C LYS A 216 -0.79 -1.81 -5.34
N ASP A 217 -1.33 -1.71 -6.55
CA ASP A 217 -0.93 -2.56 -7.67
C ASP A 217 0.51 -2.29 -8.11
N LEU A 218 1.03 -1.12 -7.75
CA LEU A 218 2.37 -0.68 -8.03
C LEU A 218 3.35 -1.06 -6.92
N ASN A 219 2.89 -1.21 -5.68
CA ASN A 219 3.75 -1.47 -4.53
C ASN A 219 3.02 -2.05 -3.31
N PRO A 220 2.71 -3.36 -3.32
CA PRO A 220 1.96 -4.00 -2.23
C PRO A 220 2.67 -3.95 -0.87
N ASP A 221 4.01 -3.85 -0.84
CA ASP A 221 4.84 -3.91 0.37
C ASP A 221 4.88 -2.60 1.19
N ARG A 222 4.25 -1.52 0.72
CA ARG A 222 4.33 -0.17 1.33
C ARG A 222 2.97 0.46 1.63
N ILE A 223 1.92 -0.36 1.67
CA ILE A 223 0.55 0.12 1.87
C ILE A 223 0.34 0.81 3.22
N ASP A 224 1.11 0.43 4.24
CA ASP A 224 1.04 0.99 5.59
C ASP A 224 1.24 2.50 5.61
N SER A 225 2.07 3.05 4.73
CA SER A 225 2.26 4.51 4.62
C SER A 225 0.98 5.27 4.22
N LEU A 226 0.12 4.63 3.43
CA LEU A 226 -1.20 5.18 3.07
C LEU A 226 -2.17 5.05 4.25
N TRP A 227 -2.14 3.92 4.96
CA TRP A 227 -2.98 3.73 6.15
C TRP A 227 -2.62 4.68 7.29
N VAL A 228 -1.33 4.94 7.51
CA VAL A 228 -0.89 5.97 8.44
C VAL A 228 -1.47 7.33 8.05
N SER A 229 -1.53 7.64 6.76
CA SER A 229 -2.15 8.88 6.27
C SER A 229 -3.66 8.93 6.52
N VAL A 230 -4.38 7.81 6.38
CA VAL A 230 -5.80 7.69 6.75
C VAL A 230 -6.00 7.91 8.25
N LEU A 231 -5.19 7.25 9.08
CA LEU A 231 -5.29 7.28 10.54
C LEU A 231 -4.95 8.67 11.14
N LYS A 232 -4.11 9.48 10.48
CA LYS A 232 -3.91 10.90 10.85
C LYS A 232 -5.21 11.69 10.88
N HIS A 233 -6.18 11.34 10.03
CA HIS A 233 -7.49 11.99 9.96
C HIS A 233 -8.54 11.38 10.89
N SER A 234 -8.16 10.46 11.79
CA SER A 234 -9.10 9.77 12.70
C SER A 234 -9.89 10.68 13.65
N ASN A 235 -9.43 11.92 13.89
CA ASN A 235 -10.19 12.91 14.67
C ASN A 235 -11.28 13.61 13.85
N LYS A 236 -11.17 13.59 12.52
CA LYS A 236 -12.11 14.25 11.58
C LYS A 236 -13.03 13.23 10.88
N LEU A 237 -12.51 12.05 10.56
CA LEU A 237 -13.25 10.98 9.91
C LEU A 237 -14.03 10.15 10.93
N SER A 238 -15.26 9.78 10.59
CA SER A 238 -16.01 8.82 11.38
C SER A 238 -15.42 7.41 11.25
N VAL A 239 -15.64 6.57 12.27
CA VAL A 239 -15.26 5.15 12.20
C VAL A 239 -15.94 4.44 11.03
N ASP A 240 -17.20 4.77 10.72
CA ASP A 240 -17.89 4.27 9.52
C ASP A 240 -17.08 4.57 8.25
N CYS A 241 -16.65 5.82 8.08
CA CYS A 241 -15.87 6.25 6.92
C CYS A 241 -14.55 5.49 6.78
N MET A 242 -13.84 5.25 7.88
CA MET A 242 -12.58 4.50 7.87
C MET A 242 -12.80 3.02 7.54
N LEU A 243 -13.85 2.41 8.08
CA LEU A 243 -14.21 1.01 7.81
C LEU A 243 -14.72 0.83 6.38
N ASP A 244 -15.51 1.78 5.87
CA ASP A 244 -15.94 1.81 4.48
C ASP A 244 -14.73 1.97 3.54
N LEU A 245 -13.76 2.82 3.87
CA LEU A 245 -12.51 2.93 3.10
C LEU A 245 -11.71 1.61 3.12
N LEU A 246 -11.60 0.93 4.26
CA LEU A 246 -11.04 -0.44 4.36
C LEU A 246 -11.78 -1.45 3.49
N SER A 247 -13.09 -1.29 3.34
CA SER A 247 -13.94 -2.15 2.51
C SER A 247 -13.78 -1.90 1.02
N LEU A 248 -13.60 -0.63 0.64
CA LEU A 248 -13.50 -0.20 -0.74
C LEU A 248 -12.13 -0.53 -1.33
N VAL A 249 -11.12 -0.67 -0.48
CA VAL A 249 -9.77 -1.04 -0.88
C VAL A 249 -9.54 -2.54 -0.64
N ASP A 250 -10.14 -3.34 -1.53
CA ASP A 250 -10.08 -4.81 -1.51
C ASP A 250 -8.66 -5.36 -1.26
N ASN A 251 -8.56 -6.37 -0.40
CA ASN A 251 -7.34 -7.17 -0.15
C ASN A 251 -6.13 -6.38 0.34
N LEU A 252 -6.33 -5.25 1.04
CA LEU A 252 -5.30 -4.71 1.90
C LEU A 252 -5.43 -5.37 3.25
N ASN A 253 -4.50 -6.26 3.57
CA ASN A 253 -4.24 -6.59 4.96
C ASN A 253 -3.38 -5.43 5.50
N PRO A 254 -3.96 -4.45 6.22
CA PRO A 254 -3.13 -3.54 7.01
C PRO A 254 -2.18 -4.37 7.88
N SER A 255 -0.94 -3.90 8.06
CA SER A 255 -0.05 -4.58 8.99
C SER A 255 -0.64 -4.60 10.40
N SER A 256 -0.10 -5.48 11.24
CA SER A 256 -0.53 -5.58 12.63
C SER A 256 -0.38 -4.25 13.38
N GLU A 257 0.60 -3.41 13.02
CA GLU A 257 0.78 -2.07 13.59
C GLU A 257 -0.39 -1.15 13.22
N VAL A 258 -0.75 -1.08 11.93
CA VAL A 258 -1.91 -0.30 11.46
C VAL A 258 -3.20 -0.78 12.11
N LEU A 259 -3.35 -2.09 12.33
CA LEU A 259 -4.52 -2.66 13.01
C LEU A 259 -4.59 -2.31 14.49
N MET A 260 -3.45 -2.22 15.19
CA MET A 260 -3.40 -1.73 16.56
C MET A 260 -3.81 -0.26 16.65
N ASP A 261 -3.38 0.56 15.70
CA ASP A 261 -3.77 1.97 15.63
C ASP A 261 -5.26 2.13 15.32
N LEU A 262 -5.76 1.39 14.32
CA LEU A 262 -7.19 1.36 13.99
C LEU A 262 -8.03 0.92 15.19
N HIS A 263 -7.60 -0.14 15.89
CA HIS A 263 -8.24 -0.59 17.13
C HIS A 263 -8.33 0.54 18.16
N THR A 264 -7.22 1.25 18.39
CA THR A 264 -7.16 2.39 19.32
C THR A 264 -8.12 3.51 18.92
N VAL A 265 -8.26 3.78 17.61
CA VAL A 265 -9.22 4.78 17.09
C VAL A 265 -10.66 4.35 17.33
N ILE A 266 -10.99 3.08 17.12
CA ILE A 266 -12.34 2.55 17.33
C ILE A 266 -12.69 2.53 18.83
N GLU A 267 -11.75 2.15 19.70
CA GLU A 267 -11.96 2.17 21.16
C GLU A 267 -12.22 3.58 21.72
N LYS A 268 -11.63 4.62 21.12
CA LYS A 268 -11.97 6.02 21.48
C LYS A 268 -13.42 6.36 21.17
N ASN A 269 -14.03 5.66 20.23
CA ASN A 269 -15.43 5.77 19.86
C ASN A 269 -16.29 4.64 20.48
N ALA A 270 -15.89 4.10 21.63
CA ALA A 270 -16.57 2.98 22.30
C ALA A 270 -18.04 3.26 22.68
N THR A 271 -18.49 4.52 22.67
CA THR A 271 -19.91 4.85 22.84
C THR A 271 -20.76 4.36 21.68
N GLN A 272 -20.20 4.35 20.46
CA GLN A 272 -20.88 3.93 19.23
C GLN A 272 -20.42 2.55 18.73
N TRP A 273 -19.23 2.09 19.12
CA TRP A 273 -18.62 0.89 18.59
C TRP A 273 -18.19 -0.09 19.68
N THR A 274 -18.15 -1.37 19.36
CA THR A 274 -17.61 -2.43 20.20
C THR A 274 -16.67 -3.29 19.36
N VAL A 275 -15.51 -3.62 19.92
CA VAL A 275 -14.48 -4.40 19.24
C VAL A 275 -14.22 -5.70 19.99
N PHE A 276 -14.21 -6.81 19.26
CA PHE A 276 -13.91 -8.15 19.76
C PHE A 276 -12.64 -8.66 19.07
N LYS A 277 -11.64 -9.06 19.87
CA LYS A 277 -10.38 -9.60 19.38
C LYS A 277 -10.46 -11.11 19.25
N ASN A 278 -9.79 -11.65 18.24
CA ASN A 278 -9.68 -13.09 18.00
C ASN A 278 -11.04 -13.83 17.93
N PRO A 279 -12.02 -13.34 17.14
CA PRO A 279 -13.20 -14.13 16.84
C PRO A 279 -12.80 -15.40 16.11
N MET A 280 -13.11 -16.53 16.74
CA MET A 280 -13.15 -17.82 16.05
C MET A 280 -14.39 -17.86 15.14
N PHE A 281 -14.37 -18.66 14.09
CA PHE A 281 -15.55 -18.89 13.24
C PHE A 281 -16.14 -20.28 13.54
N LYS A 282 -17.48 -20.36 13.61
CA LYS A 282 -18.26 -21.61 13.72
C LYS A 282 -18.62 -22.07 12.31
N ASN A 283 -18.73 -23.40 12.16
CA ASN A 283 -19.04 -24.15 10.94
C ASN A 283 -17.90 -24.28 9.92
N ALA A 284 -17.56 -25.52 9.57
CA ALA A 284 -16.51 -25.88 8.61
C ALA A 284 -16.95 -25.79 7.14
N VAL A 285 -18.20 -25.40 6.87
CA VAL A 285 -18.72 -25.29 5.50
C VAL A 285 -18.30 -23.93 4.92
N TRP A 286 -17.43 -23.99 3.92
CA TRP A 286 -16.68 -22.86 3.35
C TRP A 286 -17.51 -21.67 2.89
N THR A 287 -18.78 -21.88 2.53
CA THR A 287 -19.70 -20.85 2.00
C THR A 287 -20.51 -20.12 3.07
N ARG A 288 -20.45 -20.54 4.35
CA ARG A 288 -21.28 -20.00 5.45
C ARG A 288 -20.53 -20.00 6.77
N LYS A 289 -19.45 -19.21 6.85
CA LYS A 289 -18.72 -18.98 8.11
C LYS A 289 -19.48 -17.96 8.96
N THR A 290 -19.84 -18.37 10.18
CA THR A 290 -20.45 -17.50 11.20
C THR A 290 -19.40 -17.10 12.24
N CYS A 291 -19.33 -15.82 12.57
CA CYS A 291 -18.44 -15.33 13.63
C CYS A 291 -18.92 -15.76 15.02
N ASN A 292 -18.04 -16.29 15.88
CA ASN A 292 -18.42 -16.80 17.21
C ASN A 292 -18.84 -15.71 18.21
N TYR A 293 -18.57 -14.44 17.90
CA TYR A 293 -18.90 -13.32 18.77
C TYR A 293 -20.17 -12.59 18.33
N CYS A 294 -20.31 -12.29 17.04
CA CYS A 294 -21.46 -11.53 16.54
C CYS A 294 -22.52 -12.38 15.82
N ASP A 295 -22.23 -13.68 15.63
CA ASP A 295 -23.01 -14.63 14.82
C ASP A 295 -23.31 -14.13 13.40
N GLY A 296 -22.57 -13.13 12.93
CA GLY A 296 -22.66 -12.58 11.58
C GLY A 296 -22.19 -13.59 10.55
N ASN A 297 -23.00 -13.82 9.52
CA ASN A 297 -22.61 -14.59 8.35
C ASN A 297 -21.60 -13.77 7.53
N ILE A 298 -20.42 -14.32 7.30
CA ILE A 298 -19.48 -13.76 6.32
C ILE A 298 -19.97 -14.23 4.95
N GLU A 299 -20.56 -13.30 4.20
CA GLU A 299 -21.02 -13.58 2.84
C GLU A 299 -19.85 -13.96 1.91
N PRO A 300 -20.07 -14.86 0.94
CA PRO A 300 -19.09 -15.18 -0.09
C PRO A 300 -18.65 -13.92 -0.84
N VAL A 301 -17.42 -13.91 -1.35
CA VAL A 301 -16.98 -12.85 -2.26
C VAL A 301 -17.74 -13.03 -3.59
N TYR A 302 -18.67 -12.12 -3.90
CA TYR A 302 -19.26 -12.04 -5.22
C TYR A 302 -18.26 -11.41 -6.19
N PHE A 303 -18.06 -12.06 -7.34
CA PHE A 303 -17.20 -11.58 -8.40
C PHE A 303 -18.06 -11.23 -9.61
N ASP A 304 -17.71 -10.15 -10.28
CA ASP A 304 -18.30 -9.73 -11.56
C ASP A 304 -18.14 -10.84 -12.61
N GLU A 305 -19.25 -11.41 -13.05
CA GLU A 305 -19.29 -12.55 -13.98
C GLU A 305 -18.69 -12.20 -15.34
N GLU A 306 -18.85 -10.96 -15.82
CA GLU A 306 -18.26 -10.51 -17.08
C GLU A 306 -16.73 -10.52 -16.99
N LYS A 307 -16.18 -10.06 -15.86
CA LYS A 307 -14.74 -10.09 -15.61
C LYS A 307 -14.19 -11.50 -15.40
N VAL A 308 -14.97 -12.39 -14.78
CA VAL A 308 -14.62 -13.83 -14.67
C VAL A 308 -14.49 -14.43 -16.07
N GLU A 309 -15.47 -14.20 -16.94
CA GLU A 309 -15.47 -14.74 -18.29
C GLU A 309 -14.36 -14.14 -19.16
N LYS A 310 -14.11 -12.83 -19.03
CA LYS A 310 -12.98 -12.15 -19.67
C LYS A 310 -11.64 -12.78 -19.27
N MET A 311 -11.43 -13.03 -17.98
CA MET A 311 -10.22 -13.69 -17.47
C MET A 311 -10.08 -15.12 -17.99
N LYS A 312 -11.17 -15.90 -18.00
CA LYS A 312 -11.19 -17.26 -18.52
C LYS A 312 -10.81 -17.32 -20.01
N ASN A 313 -11.35 -16.40 -20.80
CA ASN A 313 -11.05 -16.28 -22.23
C ASN A 313 -9.59 -15.88 -22.48
N HIS A 314 -9.04 -14.95 -21.70
CA HIS A 314 -7.63 -14.59 -21.79
C HIS A 314 -6.71 -15.79 -21.49
N ILE A 315 -6.97 -16.52 -20.39
CA ILE A 315 -6.19 -17.70 -20.02
C ILE A 315 -6.33 -18.80 -21.09
N SER A 316 -7.53 -19.02 -21.62
CA SER A 316 -7.75 -19.95 -22.74
C SER A 316 -6.89 -19.58 -23.95
N SER A 317 -6.79 -18.30 -24.30
CA SER A 317 -5.95 -17.83 -25.41
C SER A 317 -4.46 -18.10 -25.17
N LEU A 318 -3.97 -17.88 -23.95
CA LEU A 318 -2.58 -18.15 -23.56
C LEU A 318 -2.28 -19.66 -23.61
N LEU A 319 -3.19 -20.49 -23.09
CA LEU A 319 -3.06 -21.94 -23.12
C LEU A 319 -3.07 -22.48 -24.55
N LYS A 320 -3.98 -22.01 -25.42
CA LYS A 320 -3.98 -22.35 -26.85
C LYS A 320 -2.67 -21.97 -27.53
N LYS A 321 -2.14 -20.79 -27.21
CA LYS A 321 -0.88 -20.28 -27.78
C LYS A 321 0.34 -21.07 -27.33
N TRP A 322 0.41 -21.45 -26.06
CA TRP A 322 1.60 -22.05 -25.47
C TRP A 322 1.57 -23.57 -25.45
N ASN A 323 0.40 -24.18 -25.21
CA ASN A 323 0.26 -25.62 -25.10
C ASN A 323 -1.13 -26.11 -25.58
N GLY A 324 -1.46 -25.78 -26.84
CA GLY A 324 -2.77 -26.03 -27.44
C GLY A 324 -3.20 -27.49 -27.40
N ASP A 325 -2.36 -28.42 -27.86
CA ASP A 325 -2.69 -29.86 -27.88
C ASP A 325 -3.06 -30.39 -26.48
N ARG A 326 -2.32 -29.96 -25.46
CA ARG A 326 -2.59 -30.36 -24.07
C ARG A 326 -3.79 -29.64 -23.50
N PHE A 327 -4.03 -28.40 -23.89
CA PHE A 327 -5.23 -27.68 -23.53
C PHE A 327 -6.49 -28.34 -24.10
N GLU A 328 -6.49 -28.78 -25.36
CA GLU A 328 -7.60 -29.55 -25.94
C GLU A 328 -7.83 -30.88 -25.19
N THR A 329 -6.75 -31.56 -24.78
CA THR A 329 -6.86 -32.75 -23.91
C THR A 329 -7.51 -32.42 -22.56
N LEU A 330 -7.18 -31.27 -21.96
CA LEU A 330 -7.85 -30.80 -20.75
C LEU A 330 -9.33 -30.56 -21.01
N LEU A 331 -9.70 -29.86 -22.09
CA LEU A 331 -11.09 -29.57 -22.41
C LEU A 331 -11.92 -30.85 -22.54
N GLN A 332 -11.41 -31.86 -23.27
CA GLN A 332 -12.05 -33.17 -23.38
C GLN A 332 -12.22 -33.86 -22.02
N LEU A 333 -11.22 -33.75 -21.12
CA LEU A 333 -11.35 -34.26 -19.76
C LEU A 333 -12.48 -33.55 -19.02
N LEU A 334 -12.52 -32.22 -19.09
CA LEU A 334 -13.48 -31.39 -18.36
C LEU A 334 -14.93 -31.59 -18.83
N GLU A 335 -15.17 -31.88 -20.12
CA GLU A 335 -16.51 -32.21 -20.65
C GLU A 335 -17.16 -33.41 -19.94
N HIS A 336 -16.35 -34.33 -19.42
CA HIS A 336 -16.82 -35.52 -18.73
C HIS A 336 -16.87 -35.35 -17.21
N GLN A 337 -16.55 -34.17 -16.68
CA GLN A 337 -16.55 -33.87 -15.26
C GLN A 337 -17.65 -32.86 -14.93
N THR A 338 -18.43 -33.14 -13.90
CA THR A 338 -19.56 -32.27 -13.48
C THR A 338 -19.33 -31.54 -12.16
N ASP A 339 -18.34 -31.96 -11.37
CA ASP A 339 -18.29 -31.65 -9.93
C ASP A 339 -16.86 -31.67 -9.35
N ILE A 340 -15.90 -30.98 -9.98
CA ILE A 340 -14.56 -30.80 -9.38
C ILE A 340 -14.62 -29.70 -8.29
N SER A 341 -14.49 -30.13 -7.04
CA SER A 341 -14.48 -29.25 -5.86
C SER A 341 -13.12 -28.59 -5.62
N PHE A 342 -12.03 -29.27 -5.98
CA PHE A 342 -10.67 -28.80 -5.72
C PHE A 342 -9.77 -28.98 -6.95
N VAL A 343 -9.00 -27.96 -7.28
CA VAL A 343 -7.83 -28.09 -8.17
C VAL A 343 -6.56 -27.96 -7.34
N ILE A 344 -5.60 -28.86 -7.54
CA ILE A 344 -4.43 -29.01 -6.69
C ILE A 344 -3.16 -28.82 -7.52
N ASP A 345 -2.28 -27.97 -7.03
CA ASP A 345 -0.93 -27.80 -7.55
C ASP A 345 -0.06 -28.99 -7.14
N GLY A 346 0.05 -29.95 -8.04
CA GLY A 346 0.83 -31.14 -7.81
C GLY A 346 2.30 -30.82 -7.53
N MET A 347 2.88 -29.81 -8.18
CA MET A 347 4.30 -29.49 -7.98
C MET A 347 4.52 -28.89 -6.60
N ASN A 348 3.66 -27.95 -6.16
CA ASN A 348 3.72 -27.38 -4.82
C ASN A 348 3.55 -28.46 -3.74
N ILE A 349 2.58 -29.35 -3.92
CA ILE A 349 2.36 -30.49 -3.00
C ILE A 349 3.54 -31.47 -3.00
N CYS A 350 4.16 -31.73 -4.15
CA CYS A 350 5.39 -32.54 -4.20
C CYS A 350 6.53 -31.92 -3.40
N HIS A 351 6.67 -30.59 -3.48
CA HIS A 351 7.69 -29.85 -2.74
C HIS A 351 7.45 -29.92 -1.22
N LEU A 352 6.20 -29.79 -0.81
CA LEU A 352 5.76 -29.88 0.57
C LEU A 352 6.18 -31.19 1.25
N PHE A 353 6.11 -32.31 0.52
CA PHE A 353 6.43 -33.65 1.03
C PHE A 353 7.79 -34.20 0.56
N ARG A 354 8.61 -33.40 -0.14
CA ARG A 354 9.82 -33.86 -0.84
C ARG A 354 10.82 -34.62 0.03
N ASN A 355 10.93 -34.24 1.31
CA ASN A 355 11.92 -34.76 2.25
C ASN A 355 11.36 -35.80 3.24
N GLU A 356 10.09 -36.20 3.08
CA GLU A 356 9.43 -37.13 3.99
C GLU A 356 9.59 -38.57 3.50
N LYS A 357 10.05 -39.46 4.39
CA LYS A 357 10.19 -40.90 4.09
C LYS A 357 8.85 -41.54 3.70
N ASN A 358 7.76 -41.01 4.24
CA ASN A 358 6.39 -41.48 4.05
C ASN A 358 5.57 -40.54 3.15
N SER A 359 6.23 -39.86 2.20
CA SER A 359 5.59 -38.82 1.36
C SER A 359 4.34 -39.29 0.60
N SER A 360 4.24 -40.58 0.29
CA SER A 360 3.08 -41.21 -0.35
C SER A 360 1.86 -41.28 0.58
N GLU A 361 2.05 -41.78 1.80
CA GLU A 361 1.00 -41.91 2.82
C GLU A 361 0.50 -40.52 3.26
N LEU A 362 1.40 -39.55 3.39
CA LEU A 362 1.05 -38.16 3.74
C LEU A 362 0.21 -37.48 2.66
N LEU A 363 0.47 -37.78 1.38
CA LEU A 363 -0.33 -37.25 0.27
C LEU A 363 -1.74 -37.87 0.27
N GLU A 364 -1.85 -39.18 0.51
CA GLU A 364 -3.15 -39.85 0.67
C GLU A 364 -3.94 -39.27 1.85
N GLU A 365 -3.30 -39.11 3.01
CA GLU A 365 -3.91 -38.48 4.18
C GLU A 365 -4.39 -37.06 3.85
N PHE A 366 -3.55 -36.26 3.20
CA PHE A 366 -3.87 -34.90 2.75
C PHE A 366 -5.04 -34.84 1.75
N LEU A 367 -5.19 -35.83 0.87
CA LEU A 367 -6.30 -35.86 -0.08
C LEU A 367 -7.58 -36.39 0.56
N SER A 368 -7.46 -37.26 1.57
CA SER A 368 -8.60 -37.85 2.29
C SER A 368 -9.39 -36.81 3.11
N ILE A 369 -8.73 -35.76 3.62
CA ILE A 369 -9.37 -34.68 4.39
C ILE A 369 -10.19 -33.73 3.50
N LEU A 370 -9.94 -33.71 2.19
CA LEU A 370 -10.61 -32.84 1.24
C LEU A 370 -11.89 -33.54 0.74
N PRO A 371 -13.08 -32.94 0.91
CA PRO A 371 -14.32 -33.57 0.47
C PRO A 371 -14.55 -33.46 -1.05
N GLY A 372 -15.11 -34.50 -1.67
CA GLY A 372 -15.46 -34.47 -3.10
C GLY A 372 -14.29 -34.69 -4.06
N LYS A 373 -14.52 -34.40 -5.35
CA LYS A 373 -13.54 -34.67 -6.42
C LYS A 373 -12.45 -33.61 -6.48
N LYS A 374 -11.22 -34.07 -6.71
CA LYS A 374 -10.02 -33.25 -6.86
C LYS A 374 -9.39 -33.49 -8.21
N LEU A 375 -8.95 -32.43 -8.87
CA LEU A 375 -8.11 -32.49 -10.06
C LEU A 375 -6.69 -32.05 -9.70
N ILE A 376 -5.74 -32.97 -9.77
CA ILE A 376 -4.34 -32.72 -9.46
C ILE A 376 -3.61 -32.44 -10.76
N ILE A 377 -3.10 -31.21 -10.90
CA ILE A 377 -2.38 -30.76 -12.09
C ILE A 377 -0.90 -30.68 -11.77
N GLY A 378 -0.06 -31.24 -12.64
CA GLY A 378 1.38 -31.08 -12.51
C GLY A 378 2.13 -31.94 -13.50
N ARG A 379 3.40 -32.22 -13.22
CA ARG A 379 4.29 -32.92 -14.17
C ARG A 379 4.18 -34.44 -14.05
N ASN A 380 4.53 -35.17 -15.11
CA ASN A 380 4.54 -36.65 -15.13
C ASN A 380 5.21 -37.30 -13.91
N ILE A 381 6.28 -36.69 -13.39
CA ILE A 381 7.02 -37.22 -12.23
C ILE A 381 6.14 -37.44 -11.00
N ILE A 382 5.09 -36.63 -10.83
CA ILE A 382 4.14 -36.71 -9.73
C ILE A 382 3.31 -37.98 -9.85
N PHE A 383 2.76 -38.22 -11.04
CA PHE A 383 1.87 -39.34 -11.32
C PHE A 383 2.61 -40.68 -11.28
N HIS A 384 3.90 -40.69 -11.64
CA HIS A 384 4.75 -41.86 -11.44
C HIS A 384 5.11 -42.09 -9.98
N LYS A 385 5.40 -41.03 -9.22
CA LYS A 385 5.81 -41.15 -7.81
C LYS A 385 4.66 -41.54 -6.88
N TYR A 386 3.45 -41.08 -7.18
CA TYR A 386 2.27 -41.22 -6.32
C TYR A 386 1.14 -41.98 -7.01
N GLN A 387 1.48 -42.99 -7.81
CA GLN A 387 0.52 -43.72 -8.65
C GLN A 387 -0.68 -44.29 -7.88
N GLN A 388 -0.46 -44.73 -6.64
CA GLN A 388 -1.48 -45.30 -5.77
C GLN A 388 -2.62 -44.33 -5.41
N VAL A 389 -2.35 -43.02 -5.39
CA VAL A 389 -3.34 -41.97 -5.07
C VAL A 389 -4.42 -41.87 -6.14
N PHE A 390 -4.05 -42.15 -7.39
CA PHE A 390 -4.92 -42.04 -8.57
C PHE A 390 -5.77 -43.31 -8.79
N GLY A 391 -5.73 -44.27 -7.86
CA GLY A 391 -6.70 -45.37 -7.80
C GLY A 391 -8.04 -44.96 -7.21
N ASP A 392 -8.11 -43.84 -6.48
CA ASP A 392 -9.36 -43.26 -6.00
C ASP A 392 -10.05 -42.48 -7.14
N GLN A 393 -11.32 -42.79 -7.37
CA GLN A 393 -12.16 -42.16 -8.40
C GLN A 393 -12.36 -40.66 -8.17
N ASN A 394 -12.19 -40.20 -6.93
CA ASN A 394 -12.25 -38.78 -6.58
C ASN A 394 -10.93 -38.03 -6.85
N ASN A 395 -9.83 -38.74 -7.16
CA ASN A 395 -8.52 -38.14 -7.39
C ASN A 395 -8.16 -38.26 -8.87
N ILE A 396 -8.45 -37.22 -9.64
CA ILE A 396 -8.17 -37.18 -11.07
C ILE A 396 -6.78 -36.57 -11.28
N GLY A 397 -5.93 -37.24 -12.03
CA GLY A 397 -4.61 -36.75 -12.38
C GLY A 397 -4.56 -36.15 -13.78
N PHE A 398 -4.02 -34.93 -13.91
CA PHE A 398 -3.76 -34.31 -15.21
C PHE A 398 -2.29 -33.95 -15.38
N PRO A 399 -1.52 -34.78 -16.12
CA PRO A 399 -0.14 -34.47 -16.41
C PRO A 399 -0.03 -33.37 -17.47
N VAL A 400 0.60 -32.26 -17.09
CA VAL A 400 1.07 -31.23 -18.01
C VAL A 400 2.40 -31.70 -18.58
N ASN A 401 2.37 -32.11 -19.85
CA ASN A 401 3.57 -32.51 -20.57
C ASN A 401 3.99 -31.37 -21.48
N PHE A 402 5.23 -30.92 -21.28
CA PHE A 402 5.90 -29.99 -22.17
C PHE A 402 6.43 -30.73 -23.37
N SER A 403 6.29 -30.14 -24.56
CA SER A 403 7.00 -30.61 -25.74
C SER A 403 8.52 -30.52 -25.50
N ARG A 404 9.32 -31.32 -26.24
CA ARG A 404 10.79 -31.31 -26.16
C ARG A 404 11.40 -29.92 -26.47
N ALA A 405 10.67 -29.08 -27.21
CA ALA A 405 11.04 -27.70 -27.55
C ALA A 405 10.77 -26.69 -26.41
N GLU A 406 9.94 -27.05 -25.42
CA GLU A 406 9.60 -26.20 -24.27
C GLU A 406 10.50 -26.46 -23.06
N TRP A 407 11.12 -27.65 -22.95
CA TRP A 407 12.13 -27.94 -21.93
C TRP A 407 13.33 -26.97 -21.96
N SER A 408 13.64 -26.38 -23.13
CA SER A 408 14.77 -25.47 -23.33
C SER A 408 14.42 -23.99 -23.08
N LYS A 409 13.13 -23.64 -23.10
CA LYS A 409 12.65 -22.31 -22.67
C LYS A 409 12.33 -22.41 -21.18
N LYS A 410 12.46 -21.34 -20.41
CA LYS A 410 12.09 -21.32 -18.97
C LYS A 410 10.57 -21.48 -18.80
N ALA A 411 10.02 -22.64 -19.14
CA ALA A 411 8.61 -23.01 -19.11
C ALA A 411 8.12 -23.33 -17.69
N SER A 412 8.69 -22.67 -16.67
CA SER A 412 8.51 -23.02 -15.26
C SER A 412 7.14 -22.60 -14.69
N SER A 413 6.14 -22.31 -15.52
CA SER A 413 4.95 -21.58 -15.08
C SER A 413 3.68 -21.79 -15.93
N VAL A 414 3.60 -22.83 -16.77
CA VAL A 414 2.38 -23.09 -17.58
C VAL A 414 1.36 -23.90 -16.78
N ASP A 415 1.82 -24.80 -15.90
CA ASP A 415 1.00 -25.66 -15.03
C ASP A 415 -0.06 -24.83 -14.28
N ASP A 416 0.35 -23.67 -13.79
CA ASP A 416 -0.43 -22.62 -13.14
C ASP A 416 -1.64 -22.13 -13.95
N LEU A 417 -1.47 -21.93 -15.26
CA LEU A 417 -2.55 -21.50 -16.14
C LEU A 417 -3.60 -22.60 -16.32
N PHE A 418 -3.18 -23.86 -16.39
CA PHE A 418 -4.11 -24.98 -16.42
C PHE A 418 -4.94 -25.04 -15.13
N MET A 419 -4.31 -24.84 -13.96
CA MET A 419 -5.04 -24.80 -12.69
C MET A 419 -6.07 -23.68 -12.63
N MET A 420 -5.66 -22.47 -13.01
CA MET A 420 -6.55 -21.32 -13.02
C MET A 420 -7.74 -21.55 -13.95
N TYR A 421 -7.50 -22.10 -15.15
CA TYR A 421 -8.57 -22.39 -16.10
C TYR A 421 -9.59 -23.38 -15.54
N VAL A 422 -9.14 -24.45 -14.89
CA VAL A 422 -10.03 -25.44 -14.27
C VAL A 422 -10.87 -24.81 -13.17
N ALA A 423 -10.26 -24.04 -12.27
CA ALA A 423 -11.00 -23.39 -11.19
C ALA A 423 -12.01 -22.37 -11.73
N LEU A 424 -11.71 -21.70 -12.85
CA LEU A 424 -12.64 -20.82 -13.56
C LEU A 424 -13.77 -21.59 -14.25
N HIS A 425 -13.47 -22.76 -14.81
CA HIS A 425 -14.45 -23.62 -15.47
C HIS A 425 -15.52 -24.12 -14.49
N PHE A 426 -15.13 -24.50 -13.27
CA PHE A 426 -16.03 -24.96 -12.21
C PHE A 426 -16.39 -23.86 -11.19
N ASN A 427 -16.22 -22.60 -11.56
CA ASN A 427 -16.64 -21.47 -10.75
C ASN A 427 -18.18 -21.54 -10.48
N PRO A 428 -18.67 -21.20 -9.28
CA PRO A 428 -17.97 -20.70 -8.09
C PRO A 428 -17.53 -21.77 -7.09
N HIS A 429 -17.74 -23.05 -7.37
CA HIS A 429 -17.64 -24.12 -6.38
C HIS A 429 -16.25 -24.73 -6.25
N CYS A 430 -15.33 -24.40 -7.15
CA CYS A 430 -13.97 -24.94 -7.15
C CYS A 430 -12.98 -24.07 -6.35
N GLN A 431 -12.22 -24.71 -5.46
CA GLN A 431 -11.12 -24.09 -4.70
C GLN A 431 -9.76 -24.51 -5.27
N ILE A 432 -8.74 -23.68 -5.06
CA ILE A 432 -7.37 -23.91 -5.54
C ILE A 432 -6.48 -24.24 -4.36
N ILE A 433 -5.68 -25.30 -4.43
CA ILE A 433 -4.70 -25.65 -3.39
C ILE A 433 -3.30 -25.39 -3.94
N SER A 434 -2.63 -24.35 -3.44
CA SER A 434 -1.24 -24.01 -3.74
C SER A 434 -0.69 -23.02 -2.71
N GLU A 435 0.62 -23.07 -2.43
CA GLU A 435 1.34 -22.03 -1.71
C GLU A 435 1.74 -20.86 -2.63
N ASP A 436 1.73 -21.06 -3.96
CA ASP A 436 2.15 -20.03 -4.90
C ASP A 436 1.14 -18.87 -4.95
N VAL A 437 1.68 -17.65 -4.98
CA VAL A 437 0.95 -16.38 -5.02
C VAL A 437 0.68 -15.93 -6.46
N MET A 438 1.21 -16.65 -7.47
CA MET A 438 0.91 -16.48 -8.91
C MET A 438 1.23 -15.08 -9.45
N ARG A 439 2.21 -14.40 -8.85
CA ARG A 439 2.56 -13.00 -9.17
C ARG A 439 2.93 -12.80 -10.65
N ASP A 440 3.69 -13.72 -11.20
CA ASP A 440 4.17 -13.65 -12.60
C ASP A 440 3.06 -13.96 -13.62
N HIS A 441 1.95 -14.57 -13.18
CA HIS A 441 0.83 -14.97 -14.03
C HIS A 441 -0.24 -13.92 -14.11
N ALA A 442 -0.54 -13.27 -12.98
CA ALA A 442 -1.36 -12.07 -12.98
C ALA A 442 -0.74 -11.01 -13.90
N ALA A 443 0.59 -10.83 -13.89
CA ALA A 443 1.29 -9.90 -14.78
C ALA A 443 1.14 -10.20 -16.29
N LYS A 444 0.65 -11.39 -16.66
CA LYS A 444 0.40 -11.81 -18.06
C LYS A 444 -1.02 -11.48 -18.54
N MET A 445 -1.91 -10.91 -17.70
CA MET A 445 -3.22 -10.44 -18.19
C MET A 445 -3.07 -9.19 -19.07
N GLU A 446 -3.99 -9.02 -20.02
CA GLU A 446 -3.91 -8.01 -21.07
C GLU A 446 -3.93 -6.55 -20.58
N ASP A 447 -4.63 -6.28 -19.47
CA ASP A 447 -4.78 -4.96 -18.89
C ASP A 447 -4.72 -5.01 -17.36
N ILE A 448 -4.31 -3.91 -16.74
CA ILE A 448 -4.09 -3.81 -15.29
C ILE A 448 -5.35 -4.16 -14.50
N ASP A 449 -6.54 -3.77 -14.96
CA ASP A 449 -7.81 -4.07 -14.28
C ASP A 449 -8.08 -5.58 -14.20
N LEU A 450 -7.76 -6.31 -15.28
CA LEU A 450 -7.87 -7.76 -15.34
C LEU A 450 -6.77 -8.47 -14.53
N GLN A 451 -5.56 -7.92 -14.47
CA GLN A 451 -4.49 -8.41 -13.58
C GLN A 451 -4.92 -8.32 -12.10
N MET A 452 -5.49 -7.17 -11.71
CA MET A 452 -6.01 -6.93 -10.37
C MET A 452 -7.18 -7.85 -10.04
N PHE A 453 -8.13 -7.97 -10.95
CA PHE A 453 -9.26 -8.88 -10.81
C PHE A 453 -8.79 -10.32 -10.64
N CYS A 454 -7.84 -10.77 -11.45
CA CYS A 454 -7.22 -12.09 -11.35
C CYS A 454 -6.63 -12.34 -9.96
N ASN A 455 -5.82 -11.42 -9.45
CA ASN A 455 -5.24 -11.54 -8.12
C ASN A 455 -6.32 -11.61 -7.02
N ARG A 456 -7.38 -10.81 -7.14
CA ARG A 456 -8.51 -10.86 -6.18
C ARG A 456 -9.24 -12.20 -6.23
N TRP A 457 -9.56 -12.66 -7.43
CA TRP A 457 -10.30 -13.89 -7.68
C TRP A 457 -9.52 -15.13 -7.21
N TYR A 458 -8.22 -15.18 -7.52
CA TYR A 458 -7.33 -16.26 -7.14
C TYR A 458 -7.16 -16.35 -5.63
N ASN A 459 -6.82 -15.24 -4.96
CA ASN A 459 -6.61 -15.24 -3.51
C ASN A 459 -7.87 -15.59 -2.72
N ALA A 460 -9.06 -15.24 -3.21
CA ALA A 460 -10.32 -15.61 -2.56
C ALA A 460 -10.66 -17.10 -2.65
N ARG A 461 -10.01 -17.86 -3.54
CA ARG A 461 -10.23 -19.30 -3.76
C ARG A 461 -9.03 -20.16 -3.41
N ARG A 462 -7.89 -19.54 -3.13
CA ARG A 462 -6.66 -20.25 -2.78
C ARG A 462 -6.67 -20.69 -1.34
N LEU A 463 -6.38 -21.97 -1.15
CA LEU A 463 -6.11 -22.63 0.11
C LEU A 463 -4.61 -22.91 0.19
N ILE A 464 -3.97 -22.37 1.22
CA ILE A 464 -2.53 -22.53 1.39
C ILE A 464 -2.28 -23.78 2.22
N PRO A 465 -1.52 -24.74 1.68
CA PRO A 465 -1.23 -25.91 2.44
C PRO A 465 -0.05 -25.65 3.42
N ARG A 466 -0.22 -25.80 4.76
CA ARG A 466 0.84 -25.74 5.80
C ARG A 466 1.31 -27.08 6.40
N LYS A 467 2.61 -27.39 6.29
CA LYS A 467 3.26 -28.61 6.81
C LYS A 467 2.91 -28.90 8.28
N GLY A 468 2.25 -30.04 8.53
CA GLY A 468 1.92 -30.54 9.86
C GLY A 468 0.55 -30.10 10.42
N TYR A 469 -0.20 -29.28 9.69
CA TYR A 469 -1.49 -28.71 10.09
C TYR A 469 -2.58 -29.06 9.07
N TRP A 470 -2.78 -30.35 8.78
CA TRP A 470 -3.77 -30.81 7.78
C TRP A 470 -4.84 -31.69 8.40
N LYS A 471 -4.76 -31.95 9.70
CA LYS A 471 -5.50 -33.07 10.29
C LYS A 471 -7.01 -32.85 10.24
N GLU A 472 -7.45 -31.61 10.01
CA GLU A 472 -8.85 -31.27 9.80
C GLU A 472 -9.04 -30.23 8.70
N ASN A 473 -10.18 -30.30 7.98
CA ASN A 473 -10.57 -29.36 6.90
C ASN A 473 -10.60 -27.87 7.37
N LYS A 474 -10.64 -27.62 8.68
CA LYS A 474 -10.56 -26.28 9.28
C LYS A 474 -9.18 -25.61 9.16
N ASP A 475 -8.14 -26.35 8.77
CA ASP A 475 -6.75 -25.87 8.79
C ASP A 475 -6.31 -25.12 7.51
N PHE A 476 -7.16 -25.08 6.47
CA PHE A 476 -6.96 -24.25 5.28
C PHE A 476 -7.39 -22.78 5.56
N GLN A 477 -6.43 -21.90 5.88
CA GLN A 477 -6.61 -20.42 5.97
C GLN A 477 -6.91 -19.80 4.58
N LYS A 478 -7.73 -18.76 4.36
CA LYS A 478 -8.58 -17.88 5.21
C LYS A 478 -9.63 -17.14 4.32
N PRO A 479 -10.72 -16.58 4.87
CA PRO A 479 -11.65 -15.63 4.20
C PRO A 479 -11.02 -14.23 4.01
N LYS A 480 -11.76 -13.27 3.44
CA LYS A 480 -11.29 -11.90 3.10
C LYS A 480 -10.45 -11.22 4.20
N ALA A 481 -9.43 -10.45 3.78
CA ALA A 481 -8.69 -9.46 4.58
C ALA A 481 -9.59 -8.53 5.41
N VAL A 482 -10.70 -8.08 4.81
CA VAL A 482 -11.74 -7.25 5.42
C VAL A 482 -13.10 -7.73 4.89
N ALA A 483 -14.05 -8.01 5.77
CA ALA A 483 -15.41 -8.40 5.42
C ALA A 483 -16.46 -7.57 6.18
N LYS A 484 -17.36 -6.91 5.44
CA LYS A 484 -18.59 -6.31 5.99
C LYS A 484 -19.68 -7.37 6.07
N THR A 485 -20.36 -7.45 7.21
CA THR A 485 -21.52 -8.32 7.45
C THR A 485 -22.69 -7.49 7.93
N THR A 486 -23.89 -8.07 7.99
CA THR A 486 -25.08 -7.43 8.56
C THR A 486 -24.91 -7.04 10.04
N LYS A 487 -24.00 -7.70 10.76
CA LYS A 487 -23.76 -7.51 12.20
C LYS A 487 -22.54 -6.65 12.51
N GLY A 488 -21.72 -6.31 11.51
CA GLY A 488 -20.48 -5.56 11.70
C GLY A 488 -19.38 -5.94 10.73
N TRP A 489 -18.15 -5.54 11.06
CA TRP A 489 -16.96 -5.70 10.23
C TRP A 489 -16.02 -6.76 10.80
N HIS A 490 -15.32 -7.49 9.95
CA HIS A 490 -14.30 -8.46 10.31
C HIS A 490 -13.01 -8.12 9.57
N ILE A 491 -11.91 -7.89 10.28
CA ILE A 491 -10.63 -7.51 9.69
C ILE A 491 -9.56 -8.48 10.15
N GLU A 492 -8.79 -9.03 9.23
CA GLU A 492 -7.87 -10.11 9.50
C GLU A 492 -6.43 -9.65 9.82
N ASP A 493 -5.85 -10.29 10.84
CA ASP A 493 -4.43 -10.40 11.15
C ASP A 493 -3.56 -10.95 9.99
N PRO A 494 -2.74 -10.23 9.18
CA PRO A 494 -1.85 -10.92 8.25
C PRO A 494 -0.74 -11.72 8.94
N THR A 495 -0.28 -11.30 10.13
CA THR A 495 0.84 -11.95 10.84
C THR A 495 0.37 -12.91 11.93
N SER A 496 -0.88 -12.80 12.34
CA SER A 496 -1.49 -13.66 13.36
C SER A 496 -2.78 -14.30 12.86
N SER A 497 -3.17 -15.44 13.41
CA SER A 497 -4.49 -16.01 13.16
C SER A 497 -5.63 -15.18 13.81
N SER A 498 -5.35 -13.93 14.22
CA SER A 498 -6.33 -13.03 14.81
C SER A 498 -7.26 -12.45 13.76
N VAL A 499 -8.43 -12.06 14.22
CA VAL A 499 -9.39 -11.25 13.48
C VAL A 499 -9.89 -10.17 14.45
N LEU A 500 -10.28 -9.02 13.94
CA LEU A 500 -10.98 -7.97 14.68
C LEU A 500 -12.43 -7.98 14.21
N CYS A 501 -13.38 -8.25 15.11
CA CYS A 501 -14.81 -8.06 14.86
C CYS A 501 -15.23 -6.70 15.44
N VAL A 502 -15.79 -5.84 14.61
CA VAL A 502 -16.17 -4.47 14.97
C VAL A 502 -17.67 -4.29 14.74
N GLN A 503 -18.42 -3.97 15.79
CA GLN A 503 -19.88 -3.83 15.75
C GLN A 503 -20.32 -2.44 16.19
N ARG A 504 -21.41 -1.95 15.57
CA ARG A 504 -22.07 -0.73 16.01
C ARG A 504 -22.99 -1.05 17.20
N ARG A 505 -22.86 -0.29 18.29
CA ARG A 505 -23.76 -0.40 19.45
C ARG A 505 -25.16 0.03 19.03
N GLY A 506 -26.16 -0.81 19.32
CA GLY A 506 -27.56 -0.57 18.96
C GLY A 506 -28.10 -1.43 17.80
N ASN A 507 -27.26 -2.20 17.10
CA ASN A 507 -27.72 -3.17 16.08
C ASN A 507 -28.18 -4.52 16.68
N HIS A 508 -28.44 -4.57 18.00
CA HIS A 508 -29.29 -5.60 18.58
C HIS A 508 -30.74 -5.20 18.33
N THR A 509 -31.21 -5.37 17.10
CA THR A 509 -32.64 -5.63 16.91
C THR A 509 -32.88 -7.01 17.49
N ASP A 510 -33.59 -7.04 18.62
CA ASP A 510 -34.37 -8.19 19.05
C ASP A 510 -35.13 -8.72 17.82
N ILE A 511 -34.74 -9.91 17.36
CA ILE A 511 -35.56 -10.81 16.54
C ILE A 511 -35.39 -12.20 17.12
#